data_AF-A0A1Z1WRS6-F1
#
_entry.id   AF-A0A1Z1WRS6-F1
#
_cell.length_a   1.000
_cell.length_b   1.000
_cell.length_c   1.000
_cell.angle_alpha   90.00
_cell.angle_beta   90.00
_cell.angle_gamma   90.00
#
_symmetry.space_group_name_H-M   'P 1'
#
loop_
_entity.id
_entity.type
_entity.pdbx_description
1 polymer ?
#
loop_
_entity_poly.entity_id
_entity_poly.type
_entity_poly.pdbx_seq_one_letter_code
_entity_poly.pdbx_strand_id
1 'polypeptide(L)' 'MSTTEGKVTVDGPTRLPGGERAFSLRFLQARDPELVGRPFHARWDPDAQWWSDLVPSADHDRRFFPRGAPPVPVRQGGPR' A
#
# COMPACT_ATOMS: atom_id res chain seq x y z
N MET A 1 -5.96 7.20 -3.72
CA MET A 1 -5.07 8.16 -3.03
C MET A 1 -4.03 8.70 -4.01
N SER A 2 -3.56 9.95 -3.83
CA SER A 2 -2.42 10.50 -4.58
C SER A 2 -1.19 10.47 -3.68
N THR A 3 -0.06 10.00 -4.18
CA THR A 3 1.19 9.80 -3.43
C THR A 3 2.39 10.30 -4.26
N THR A 4 3.56 10.43 -3.63
CA THR A 4 4.81 10.80 -4.34
C THR A 4 5.15 9.84 -5.48
N GLU A 5 4.82 8.56 -5.31
CA GLU A 5 5.09 7.48 -6.29
C GLU A 5 4.04 7.45 -7.41
N GLY A 6 2.85 8.02 -7.16
CA GLY A 6 1.79 8.14 -8.15
C GLY A 6 0.38 8.08 -7.57
N LYS A 7 -0.60 7.90 -8.45
CA LYS A 7 -2.01 7.72 -8.09
C LYS A 7 -2.28 6.24 -7.88
N VAL A 8 -2.63 5.88 -6.66
CA VAL A 8 -2.91 4.50 -6.26
C VAL A 8 -4.39 4.33 -5.92
N THR A 9 -4.95 3.16 -6.21
CA THR A 9 -6.28 2.76 -5.75
C THR A 9 -6.16 1.54 -4.85
N VAL A 10 -7.05 1.48 -3.85
CA VAL A 10 -7.26 0.30 -3.01
C VAL A 10 -8.50 -0.38 -3.58
N ASP A 11 -8.33 -1.57 -4.14
CA ASP A 11 -9.44 -2.32 -4.71
C ASP A 11 -10.27 -3.01 -3.60
N GLY A 12 -9.64 -3.28 -2.45
CA GLY A 12 -10.32 -3.75 -1.24
C GLY A 12 -9.57 -4.85 -0.46
N PRO A 13 -10.19 -5.43 0.58
CA PRO A 13 -9.66 -6.61 1.26
C PRO A 13 -9.60 -7.83 0.33
N THR A 14 -8.52 -8.59 0.43
CA THR A 14 -8.34 -9.88 -0.25
C THR A 14 -7.70 -10.91 0.68
N ARG A 15 -7.65 -12.17 0.25
CA ARG A 15 -6.91 -13.25 0.90
C ARG A 15 -5.78 -13.72 -0.01
N LEU A 16 -4.57 -13.76 0.52
CA LEU A 16 -3.40 -14.30 -0.16
C LEU A 16 -3.40 -15.83 -0.09
N PRO A 17 -2.60 -16.51 -0.97
CA PRO A 17 -2.32 -17.93 -0.82
C PRO A 17 -1.78 -18.21 0.60
N GLY A 18 -2.46 -19.06 1.36
CA GLY A 18 -2.18 -19.30 2.79
C GLY A 18 -3.22 -18.71 3.76
N GLY A 19 -4.20 -17.93 3.26
CA GLY A 19 -5.33 -17.45 4.04
C GLY A 19 -5.10 -16.11 4.75
N GLU A 20 -3.91 -15.51 4.60
CA GLU A 20 -3.59 -14.21 5.17
C GLU A 20 -4.42 -13.09 4.52
N ARG A 21 -4.97 -12.20 5.35
CA ARG A 21 -5.74 -11.06 4.87
C ARG A 21 -4.79 -9.95 4.44
N ALA A 22 -5.08 -9.35 3.29
CA ALA A 22 -4.31 -8.26 2.71
C ALA A 22 -5.24 -7.21 2.09
N PHE A 23 -4.69 -6.04 1.79
CA PHE A 23 -5.29 -5.10 0.86
C PHE A 23 -4.77 -5.38 -0.55
N SER A 24 -5.65 -5.37 -1.53
CA SER A 24 -5.29 -5.35 -2.95
C SER A 24 -5.21 -3.91 -3.44
N LEU A 25 -4.10 -3.55 -4.08
CA LEU A 25 -3.85 -2.21 -4.60
C LEU A 25 -3.32 -2.26 -6.03
N ARG A 26 -3.48 -1.16 -6.75
CA ARG A 26 -2.88 -0.95 -8.08
C ARG A 26 -2.60 0.53 -8.32
N PHE A 27 -1.53 0.82 -9.08
CA PHE A 27 -1.28 2.16 -9.56
C PHE A 27 -2.17 2.47 -10.77
N LEU A 28 -2.90 3.57 -10.70
CA LEU A 28 -3.60 4.18 -11.84
C LEU A 28 -2.65 5.06 -12.67
N GLN A 29 -1.65 5.62 -12.01
CA GLN A 29 -0.57 6.40 -12.61
C GLN A 29 0.65 6.25 -11.69
N ALA A 30 1.84 6.05 -12.24
CA ALA A 30 3.09 5.98 -11.49
C ALA A 30 4.21 6.67 -12.28
N ARG A 31 5.28 7.07 -11.59
CA ARG A 31 6.50 7.60 -12.24
C ARG A 31 7.16 6.56 -13.14
N ASP A 32 7.17 5.33 -12.66
CA ASP A 32 7.54 4.16 -13.44
C ASP A 32 6.28 3.57 -14.10
N PRO A 33 6.15 3.68 -15.45
CA PRO A 33 4.99 3.16 -16.16
C PRO A 33 4.88 1.64 -16.07
N GLU A 34 5.98 0.91 -15.79
CA GLU A 34 5.95 -0.56 -15.63
C GLU A 34 5.20 -1.01 -14.36
N LEU A 35 4.88 -0.09 -13.44
CA LEU A 35 4.12 -0.38 -12.22
C LEU A 35 2.61 -0.17 -12.40
N VAL A 36 2.19 0.56 -13.44
CA VAL A 36 0.79 0.93 -13.66
C VAL A 36 -0.06 -0.31 -14.00
N GLY A 37 -1.23 -0.41 -13.38
CA GLY A 37 -2.17 -1.51 -13.59
C GLY A 37 -1.76 -2.86 -12.99
N ARG A 38 -0.55 -2.97 -12.44
CA ARG A 38 -0.10 -4.20 -11.78
C ARG A 38 -0.67 -4.29 -10.36
N PRO A 39 -1.30 -5.41 -10.00
CA PRO A 39 -1.76 -5.62 -8.63
C PRO A 39 -0.57 -5.88 -7.71
N PHE A 40 -0.66 -5.33 -6.50
CA PHE A 40 0.27 -5.56 -5.41
C PHE A 40 -0.47 -5.51 -4.07
N HIS A 41 0.17 -6.00 -3.01
CA HIS A 41 -0.51 -6.24 -1.75
C HIS A 41 0.16 -5.56 -0.56
N ALA A 42 -0.68 -5.04 0.34
CA ALA A 42 -0.27 -4.59 1.66
C ALA A 42 -0.88 -5.49 2.74
N ARG A 43 -0.18 -5.69 3.86
CA ARG A 43 -0.69 -6.43 5.01
C ARG A 43 -1.97 -5.78 5.49
N TRP A 44 -2.95 -6.60 5.85
CA TRP A 44 -4.18 -6.08 6.43
C TRP A 44 -3.88 -5.45 7.80
N ASP A 45 -4.21 -4.17 7.92
CA ASP A 45 -4.18 -3.43 9.17
C ASP A 45 -5.48 -2.63 9.26
N PRO A 46 -6.37 -2.93 10.23
CA PRO A 46 -7.65 -2.22 10.39
C PRO A 46 -7.47 -0.76 10.83
N ASP A 47 -6.31 -0.39 11.38
CA ASP A 47 -6.01 0.96 11.85
C ASP A 47 -5.27 1.80 10.80
N ALA A 48 -4.86 1.21 9.68
CA ALA A 48 -4.19 1.91 8.59
C ALA A 48 -5.14 2.88 7.89
N GLN A 49 -4.79 4.17 7.91
CA GLN A 49 -5.59 5.25 7.32
C GLN A 49 -4.87 5.90 6.13
N TRP A 50 -3.54 5.83 6.12
CA TRP A 50 -2.69 6.49 5.14
C TRP A 50 -1.82 5.50 4.37
N TRP A 51 -1.38 5.91 3.17
CA TRP A 51 -0.45 5.13 2.36
C TRP A 51 0.86 4.78 3.10
N SER A 52 1.34 5.69 3.96
CA SER A 52 2.54 5.49 4.78
C SER A 52 2.39 4.42 5.85
N ASP A 53 1.16 4.07 6.22
CA ASP A 53 0.86 3.04 7.23
C ASP A 53 0.89 1.64 6.60
N LEU A 54 0.85 1.56 5.26
CA LEU A 54 0.79 0.29 4.55
C LEU A 54 2.17 -0.38 4.51
N VAL A 55 2.18 -1.64 4.94
CA VAL A 55 3.35 -2.51 4.90
C VAL A 55 3.18 -3.52 3.76
N PRO A 56 4.20 -3.73 2.90
CA PRO A 56 4.14 -4.75 1.86
C PRO A 56 3.81 -6.14 2.42
N SER A 57 2.95 -6.91 1.76
CA SER A 57 2.62 -8.28 2.19
C SER A 57 3.73 -9.28 1.91
N ALA A 58 4.48 -9.08 0.83
CA ALA A 58 5.59 -9.95 0.45
C ALA A 58 6.80 -9.15 -0.08
N ASP A 59 7.95 -9.82 -0.22
CA ASP A 59 9.18 -9.19 -0.73
C ASP A 59 9.00 -8.60 -2.14
N HIS A 60 8.23 -9.27 -3.01
CA HIS A 60 7.97 -8.79 -4.37
C HIS A 60 7.06 -7.54 -4.43
N ASP A 61 6.28 -7.29 -3.37
CA ASP A 61 5.43 -6.11 -3.26
C ASP A 61 6.24 -4.86 -2.87
N ARG A 62 7.42 -5.02 -2.25
CA ARG A 62 8.24 -3.90 -1.73
C ARG A 62 8.54 -2.82 -2.77
N ARG A 63 8.70 -3.20 -4.04
CA ARG A 63 9.00 -2.24 -5.13
C ARG A 63 7.88 -1.22 -5.37
N PHE A 64 6.67 -1.48 -4.91
CA PHE A 64 5.52 -0.59 -5.07
C PHE A 64 5.38 0.42 -3.93
N PHE A 65 6.18 0.29 -2.87
CA PHE A 65 6.13 1.15 -1.69
C PHE A 65 7.39 2.03 -1.59
N PRO A 66 7.28 3.24 -1.00
CA PRO A 66 8.43 4.12 -0.82
C PRO A 66 9.49 3.46 0.08
N ARG A 67 10.78 3.66 -0.27
CA ARG A 67 11.91 3.19 0.55
C ARG A 67 11.84 3.84 1.93
N GLY A 68 11.79 3.02 2.98
CA GLY A 68 11.85 3.49 4.37
C GLY A 68 10.51 3.79 5.02
N ALA A 69 9.40 3.19 4.57
CA ALA A 69 8.18 3.15 5.38
C ALA A 69 8.54 2.66 6.80
N PRO A 70 8.40 3.49 7.85
CA PRO A 70 8.72 3.06 9.21
C PRO A 70 7.80 1.88 9.57
N PRO A 71 8.27 0.92 10.39
CA PRO A 71 7.46 -0.22 10.81
C PRO A 71 6.31 0.15 11.76
N VAL A 72 5.98 1.43 11.90
CA VAL A 72 4.97 1.93 12.85
C VAL A 72 4.25 3.14 12.25
N PRO A 73 2.90 3.16 12.23
CA PRO A 73 2.15 4.36 11.85
C PRO A 73 2.51 5.49 12.81
N VAL A 74 3.10 6.57 12.29
CA VAL A 74 3.27 7.80 13.06
C VAL A 74 1.88 8.43 13.16
N ARG A 75 1.25 8.30 14.33
CA ARG A 75 -0.03 8.95 14.65
C ARG A 75 0.17 10.47 14.60
N GLN A 76 0.03 11.07 13.42
CA GLN A 76 -0.12 12.51 13.25
C GLN A 76 -1.54 12.84 13.72
N GLY A 77 -1.66 13.29 14.96
CA GLY A 77 -2.94 13.51 15.63
C GLY A 77 -3.77 14.61 14.98
N GLY A 78 -5.07 14.35 14.90
CA GLY A 78 -6.17 15.30 15.12
C GLY A 78 -6.36 16.45 14.12
N PRO A 79 -7.60 16.94 13.96
CA PRO A 79 -7.92 17.97 12.97
C PRO A 79 -7.24 19.30 13.33
N ARG A 80 -6.74 20.01 12.32
CA ARG A 80 -6.59 21.47 12.36
C ARG A 80 -7.79 22.10 11.68
#